data_AF-A0A374NH11-F1
#
_entry.id   AF-A0A374NH11-F1
#
_cell.length_a   1.000
_cell.length_b   1.000
_cell.length_c   1.000
_cell.angle_alpha   90.00
_cell.angle_beta   90.00
_cell.angle_gamma   90.00
#
_symmetry.space_group_name_H-M   'P 1'
#
loop_
_entity.id
_entity.type
_entity.pdbx_description
1 polymer ?
#
loop_
_entity_poly.entity_id
_entity_poly.type
_entity_poly.pdbx_seq_one_letter_code
_entity_poly.pdbx_strand_id
1 'polypeptide(L)' 'MEIKQLIDDYIHWLKKEITFEKIGEYYEITTPFLNSANDFIQIYVRIDKDTIFFTDDNSEKFYFI' A
#
# COMPACT_ATOMS: atom_id res chain seq x y z
N MET A 1 -13.34 26.00 8.84
CA MET A 1 -13.21 24.70 8.16
C MET A 1 -13.40 23.64 9.23
N GLU A 2 -14.41 22.80 9.08
CA GLU A 2 -14.73 21.76 10.06
C GLU A 2 -13.64 20.68 10.04
N ILE A 3 -13.25 20.15 11.21
CA ILE A 3 -12.22 19.09 11.32
C ILE A 3 -12.54 17.87 10.45
N LYS A 4 -13.84 17.58 10.25
CA LYS A 4 -14.29 16.52 9.37
C LYS A 4 -13.87 16.73 7.91
N GLN A 5 -13.98 17.97 7.41
CA GLN A 5 -13.58 18.29 6.04
C GLN A 5 -12.07 18.07 5.84
N LEU A 6 -11.26 18.45 6.82
CA LEU A 6 -9.81 18.22 6.78
C LEU A 6 -9.46 16.73 6.71
N ILE A 7 -10.17 15.90 7.49
CA ILE A 7 -9.98 14.45 7.47
C ILE A 7 -10.37 13.89 6.10
N ASP A 8 -11.52 14.31 5.56
CA ASP A 8 -12.02 13.84 4.26
C ASP A 8 -11.06 14.25 3.12
N ASP A 9 -10.56 15.48 3.14
CA ASP A 9 -9.57 15.98 2.17
C ASP A 9 -8.26 15.20 2.25
N TYR A 10 -7.78 14.91 3.46
CA TYR A 10 -6.57 14.11 3.67
C TYR A 10 -6.74 12.67 3.18
N ILE A 11 -7.88 12.03 3.45
CA ILE A 11 -8.18 10.68 2.96
C ILE A 11 -8.28 10.66 1.44
N HIS A 12 -8.88 11.70 0.84
CA HIS A 12 -8.97 11.84 -0.61
C HIS A 12 -7.58 11.97 -1.24
N TRP A 13 -6.72 12.83 -0.68
CA TRP A 13 -5.34 12.97 -1.09
C TRP A 13 -4.57 11.66 -0.94
N LEU A 14 -4.65 11.00 0.22
CA LEU A 14 -3.95 9.75 0.49
C LEU A 14 -4.32 8.66 -0.53
N LYS A 15 -5.61 8.52 -0.86
CA LYS A 15 -6.07 7.57 -1.90
C LYS A 15 -5.55 7.90 -3.30
N LYS A 16 -5.38 9.18 -3.62
CA LYS A 16 -4.88 9.64 -4.92
C LYS A 16 -3.38 9.35 -5.07
N GLU A 17 -2.62 9.51 -4.00
CA GLU A 17 -1.16 9.33 -4.04
C GLU A 17 -0.72 7.87 -3.92
N ILE A 18 -1.56 6.99 -3.37
CA ILE A 18 -1.32 5.54 -3.41
C ILE A 18 -1.47 5.07 -4.86
N THR A 19 -0.40 4.51 -5.42
CA THR A 19 -0.39 3.92 -6.75
C THR A 19 -0.12 2.43 -6.66
N PHE A 20 -0.42 1.69 -7.71
CA PHE A 20 -0.03 0.28 -7.78
C PHE A 20 0.35 -0.12 -9.20
N GLU A 21 1.22 -1.13 -9.28
CA GLU A 21 1.56 -1.79 -10.53
C GLU A 21 1.57 -3.32 -10.37
N LYS A 22 1.44 -4.05 -11.47
CA LYS A 22 1.47 -5.52 -11.46
C LYS A 22 2.85 -6.00 -11.89
N ILE A 23 3.51 -6.75 -11.02
CA ILE A 23 4.85 -7.30 -11.22
C ILE A 23 4.80 -8.81 -11.02
N GLY A 24 4.73 -9.55 -12.13
CA GLY A 24 4.53 -11.00 -12.10
C GLY A 24 3.23 -11.39 -11.39
N GLU A 25 3.34 -12.14 -10.30
CA GLU A 25 2.23 -12.62 -9.47
C GLU A 25 1.79 -11.62 -8.39
N TYR A 26 2.52 -10.51 -8.22
CA TYR A 26 2.28 -9.51 -7.19
C TYR A 26 1.69 -8.21 -7.76
N TYR A 27 0.92 -7.52 -6.94
CA TYR A 27 0.64 -6.09 -7.06
C TYR A 27 1.57 -5.34 -6.11
N GLU A 28 2.44 -4.51 -6.64
CA GLU A 28 3.25 -3.58 -5.85
C GLU A 28 2.44 -2.32 -5.61
N ILE A 29 2.12 -2.03 -4.36
CA ILE A 29 1.39 -0.84 -3.93
C ILE A 29 2.41 0.15 -3.38
N THR A 30 2.57 1.30 -4.03
CA THR A 30 3.47 2.37 -3.59
C THR A 30 2.69 3.41 -2.79
N THR A 31 3.16 3.72 -1.58
CA THR A 31 2.56 4.73 -0.69
C THR A 31 3.31 6.06 -0.80
N PRO A 32 2.69 7.21 -0.44
CA PRO A 32 3.38 8.51 -0.43
C PRO A 32 4.34 8.70 0.75
N PHE A 33 4.61 7.65 1.53
CA PHE A 33 5.44 7.73 2.72
C PHE A 33 6.87 7.33 2.39
N LEU A 34 7.84 8.07 2.93
CA LEU A 34 9.26 7.79 2.75
C LEU A 34 9.80 7.03 3.97
N ASN A 35 10.67 6.05 3.73
CA ASN A 35 11.46 5.42 4.76
C ASN A 35 12.68 6.29 5.13
N SER A 36 13.54 5.82 6.05
CA SER A 36 14.75 6.55 6.46
C SER A 36 15.82 6.68 5.37
N ALA A 37 15.72 5.88 4.31
CA ALA A 37 16.59 5.95 3.13
C ALA A 37 16.04 6.90 2.05
N ASN A 38 14.89 7.56 2.29
CA ASN A 38 14.21 8.44 1.35
C ASN A 38 13.64 7.70 0.13
N ASP A 39 13.30 6.42 0.28
CA ASP A 39 12.56 5.64 -0.70
C ASP A 39 11.09 5.57 -0.30
N PHE A 40 10.18 5.51 -1.29
CA PHE A 40 8.77 5.28 -1.01
C PHE A 40 8.56 3.90 -0.39
N ILE A 41 7.70 3.82 0.62
CA ILE A 41 7.28 2.57 1.22
C ILE A 41 6.35 1.85 0.25
N GLN A 42 6.68 0.59 -0.05
CA GLN A 42 5.97 -0.26 -0.99
C GLN A 42 5.46 -1.51 -0.29
N ILE A 43 4.29 -2.00 -0.69
CA ILE A 43 3.69 -3.22 -0.15
C ILE A 43 3.35 -4.13 -1.32
N TYR A 44 3.79 -5.37 -1.27
CA TYR A 44 3.51 -6.36 -2.29
C TYR A 44 2.34 -7.24 -1.88
N VAL A 45 1.38 -7.39 -2.78
CA VAL A 45 0.16 -8.18 -2.56
C VAL A 45 0.03 -9.24 -3.63
N ARG A 46 0.01 -10.52 -3.24
CA ARG A 46 -0.35 -11.63 -4.15
C ARG A 46 -1.68 -12.21 -3.72
N ILE A 47 -2.55 -12.49 -4.69
CA ILE A 47 -3.87 -13.08 -4.45
C ILE A 47 -3.86 -14.47 -5.07
N ASP A 48 -4.06 -15.51 -4.26
CA ASP A 48 -4.23 -16.89 -4.71
C ASP A 48 -5.57 -17.43 -4.17
N LYS A 49 -6.55 -17.50 -5.06
CA LYS A 49 -7.94 -17.86 -4.75
C LYS A 49 -8.50 -16.95 -3.64
N ASP A 50 -8.75 -17.52 -2.46
CA ASP A 50 -9.32 -16.85 -1.30
C ASP A 50 -8.24 -16.42 -0.29
N THR A 51 -6.95 -16.55 -0.64
CA THR A 51 -5.83 -16.19 0.22
C THR A 51 -5.11 -14.97 -0.32
N ILE A 52 -4.90 -13.98 0.54
CA ILE A 52 -4.13 -12.77 0.23
C ILE A 52 -2.80 -12.84 0.98
N PHE A 53 -1.71 -12.69 0.25
CA PHE A 53 -0.33 -12.68 0.75
C PHE A 53 0.19 -11.25 0.71
N PHE A 54 0.75 -10.79 1.82
CA PHE A 54 1.43 -9.49 1.91
C PHE A 54 2.91 -9.67 2.19
N THR A 55 3.75 -8.81 1.60
CA THR A 55 5.17 -8.70 1.93
C THR A 55 5.73 -7.28 1.70
N ASP A 56 6.79 -6.92 2.42
CA ASP A 56 7.46 -5.59 2.39
C ASP A 56 8.91 -5.70 1.86
N ASP A 57 9.57 -6.83 2.10
CA ASP A 57 10.77 -7.25 1.38
C ASP A 57 10.49 -8.63 0.75
N ASN A 58 11.22 -9.02 -0.28
CA ASN A 58 11.02 -10.23 -1.09
C ASN A 58 10.99 -11.59 -0.32
N SER A 59 10.96 -11.59 1.02
CA SER A 59 10.73 -12.73 1.90
C SER A 59 9.24 -12.89 2.30
N GLU A 60 8.57 -13.89 1.70
CA GLU A 60 7.16 -14.18 2.00
C GLU A 60 6.92 -14.43 3.51
N LYS A 61 6.02 -13.65 4.13
CA LYS A 61 4.78 -14.10 4.83
C LYS A 61 4.31 -13.13 5.91
N PHE A 62 3.10 -12.61 5.75
CA PHE A 62 2.13 -12.50 6.85
C PHE A 62 0.72 -12.86 6.34
N TYR A 63 0.05 -13.78 7.04
CA TYR A 63 -1.34 -14.16 6.82
C TYR A 63 -2.22 -13.40 7.81
N PHE A 64 -3.23 -12.69 7.33
CA PHE A 64 -4.41 -12.39 8.13
C PHE A 64 -5.65 -12.75 7.32
N ILE A 65 -6.48 -13.56 7.97
CA ILE A 65 -7.87 -13.90 7.65
C ILE A 65 -8.74 -12.65 7.57
#